data_AF-A0A367K3X2-F1
#
_entry.id   AF-A0A367K3X2-F1
#
_cell.length_a   1.000
_cell.length_b   1.000
_cell.length_c   1.000
_cell.angle_alpha   90.00
_cell.angle_beta   90.00
_cell.angle_gamma   90.00
#
_symmetry.space_group_name_H-M   'P 1'
#
loop_
_entity.id
_entity.type
_entity.pdbx_description
1 polymer ?
#
loop_
_entity_poly.entity_id
_entity_poly.type
_entity_poly.pdbx_seq_one_letter_code
_entity_poly.pdbx_strand_id
1 'polypeptide(L)'
;MSRPLFGGAIVCPIRPSFLDASSIRQIPDNQEVFVDTETQQSFIVELLEPADAQDQEIAKFHFQQLCEDNEAADSVIVSVEHCKPEDITPLLPKDTTEVYLLHGKQMVAKFNEKDALNTIDILLAVVRFNQVSTDCVISMNVPVQVAANSSEAESFTQANVDLVKQDMMTILQGLQVRDWSLFG
;
A
#
# COMPACT_ATOMS: atom_id res chain seq x y z
N MET A 1 7.27 -16.81 4.97
CA MET A 1 7.67 -16.41 6.35
C MET A 1 6.98 -15.10 6.66
N SER A 2 6.48 -14.89 7.88
CA SER A 2 5.91 -13.60 8.29
C SER A 2 7.00 -12.66 8.79
N ARG A 3 6.85 -11.37 8.51
CA ARG A 3 7.78 -10.31 8.91
C ARG A 3 7.14 -9.45 9.99
N PRO A 4 7.88 -9.07 11.05
CA PRO A 4 7.41 -8.10 12.03
C PRO A 4 7.39 -6.69 11.45
N LEU A 5 6.35 -5.95 11.80
CA LEU A 5 6.12 -4.53 11.54
C LEU A 5 5.87 -3.83 12.88
N PHE A 6 6.26 -2.56 13.00
CA PHE A 6 6.04 -1.73 14.19
C PHE A 6 6.54 -2.42 15.47
N GLY A 7 7.82 -2.79 15.49
CA GLY A 7 8.41 -3.51 16.62
C GLY A 7 7.86 -4.93 16.85
N GLY A 8 7.11 -5.48 15.89
CA GLY A 8 6.49 -6.80 15.96
C GLY A 8 5.05 -6.81 16.49
N ALA A 9 4.47 -5.64 16.76
CA ALA A 9 3.07 -5.49 17.13
C ALA A 9 2.13 -5.92 15.99
N ILE A 10 2.55 -5.75 14.73
CA ILE A 10 1.85 -6.26 13.55
C ILE A 10 2.78 -7.26 12.83
N VAL A 11 2.20 -8.29 12.23
CA VAL A 11 2.93 -9.22 11.35
C VAL A 11 2.12 -9.51 10.10
N CYS A 12 2.81 -9.70 8.98
CA CYS A 12 2.21 -10.19 7.74
C CYS A 12 3.25 -10.95 6.90
N PRO A 13 2.85 -11.81 5.94
CA PRO A 13 3.77 -12.44 5.02
C PRO A 13 4.26 -11.40 4.00
N ILE A 14 5.57 -11.28 3.84
CA ILE A 14 6.20 -10.40 2.84
C ILE A 14 7.17 -11.25 2.02
N ARG A 15 7.23 -11.04 0.69
CA ARG A 15 8.16 -11.79 -0.17
C ARG A 15 9.62 -11.49 0.23
N PRO A 16 10.53 -12.46 0.16
CA PRO A 16 11.93 -12.26 0.55
C PRO A 16 12.68 -11.18 -0.25
N SER A 17 12.24 -10.87 -1.48
CA SER A 17 12.86 -9.84 -2.33
C SER A 17 12.60 -8.41 -1.85
N PHE A 18 11.61 -8.21 -0.96
CA PHE A 18 11.34 -6.91 -0.36
C PHE A 18 12.35 -6.60 0.76
N LEU A 19 13.22 -5.62 0.49
CA LEU A 19 14.13 -5.07 1.47
C LEU A 19 13.49 -3.92 2.24
N ASP A 20 13.85 -3.81 3.51
CA ASP A 20 13.36 -2.75 4.39
C ASP A 20 14.14 -1.46 4.13
N ALA A 21 13.41 -0.41 3.75
CA ALA A 21 13.98 0.88 3.39
C ALA A 21 14.50 1.66 4.62
N SER A 22 14.10 1.30 5.85
CA SER A 22 14.62 1.93 7.08
C SER A 22 16.13 1.75 7.25
N SER A 23 16.70 0.73 6.61
CA SER A 23 18.15 0.49 6.59
C SER A 23 18.94 1.54 5.80
N ILE A 24 18.28 2.27 4.90
CA ILE A 24 18.92 3.22 3.96
C ILE A 24 18.40 4.65 4.10
N ARG A 25 17.21 4.85 4.67
CA ARG A 25 16.62 6.17 4.92
C ARG A 25 15.78 6.16 6.18
N GLN A 26 15.57 7.34 6.78
CA GLN A 26 14.60 7.46 7.86
C GLN A 26 13.17 7.28 7.32
N ILE A 27 12.37 6.54 8.06
CA ILE A 27 10.95 6.30 7.83
C ILE A 27 10.20 6.85 9.05
N PRO A 28 9.06 7.55 8.88
CA PRO A 28 8.21 7.94 10.00
C PRO A 28 7.80 6.74 10.86
N ASP A 29 7.63 6.93 12.17
CA ASP A 29 7.34 5.83 13.10
C ASP A 29 5.98 5.15 12.83
N ASN A 30 5.05 5.85 12.17
CA ASN A 30 3.75 5.31 11.76
C ASN A 30 3.80 4.61 10.39
N GLN A 31 4.97 4.49 9.76
CA GLN A 31 5.16 3.88 8.45
C GLN A 31 6.18 2.73 8.47
N GLU A 32 5.95 1.75 7.62
CA GLU A 32 6.88 0.67 7.30
C GLU A 32 6.99 0.58 5.78
N VAL A 33 8.22 0.72 5.24
CA VAL A 33 8.43 0.83 3.79
C VAL A 33 9.40 -0.22 3.31
N PHE A 34 8.96 -1.00 2.32
CA PHE A 34 9.74 -2.04 1.69
C PHE A 34 9.84 -1.81 0.18
N VAL A 35 11.00 -2.13 -0.38
CA VAL A 35 11.27 -2.01 -1.83
C VAL A 35 11.72 -3.36 -2.37
N ASP A 36 11.12 -3.78 -3.47
CA ASP A 36 11.49 -5.02 -4.17
C ASP A 36 12.73 -4.78 -5.01
N THR A 37 13.79 -5.54 -4.75
CA THR A 37 15.05 -5.45 -5.47
C THR A 37 14.98 -5.95 -6.91
N GLU A 38 13.93 -6.68 -7.28
CA GLU A 38 13.81 -7.30 -8.59
C GLU A 38 12.86 -6.54 -9.54
N THR A 39 11.85 -5.86 -9.01
CA THR A 39 10.71 -5.37 -9.81
C THR A 39 10.43 -3.86 -9.67
N GLN A 40 11.26 -3.12 -8.93
CA GLN A 40 11.03 -1.71 -8.56
C GLN A 40 9.68 -1.44 -7.86
N GLN A 41 9.00 -2.50 -7.41
CA GLN A 41 7.78 -2.38 -6.63
C GLN A 41 8.09 -1.88 -5.23
N SER A 42 7.15 -1.15 -4.62
CA SER A 42 7.22 -0.86 -3.19
C SER A 42 5.99 -1.38 -2.49
N PHE A 43 6.18 -1.86 -1.27
CA PHE A 43 5.14 -2.28 -0.34
C PHE A 43 5.24 -1.38 0.89
N ILE A 44 4.16 -0.68 1.21
CA ILE A 44 4.13 0.31 2.29
C ILE A 44 2.95 0.00 3.19
N VAL A 45 3.17 0.06 4.50
CA VAL A 45 2.12 -0.02 5.51
C VAL A 45 2.18 1.25 6.35
N GLU A 46 1.06 1.94 6.48
CA GLU A 46 0.95 3.17 7.26
C GLU A 46 -0.23 3.10 8.22
N LEU A 47 -0.03 3.59 9.43
CA LEU A 47 -1.08 3.77 10.44
C LEU A 47 -1.50 5.23 10.44
N LEU A 48 -2.76 5.48 10.05
CA LEU A 48 -3.34 6.80 9.89
C LEU A 48 -4.57 6.99 10.78
N GLU A 49 -4.90 8.25 11.02
CA GLU A 49 -6.21 8.59 11.56
C GLU A 49 -7.32 8.13 10.60
N PRO A 50 -8.48 7.71 11.12
CA PRO A 50 -9.59 7.30 10.28
C PRO A 50 -10.03 8.43 9.36
N ALA A 51 -10.15 8.14 8.06
CA ALA A 51 -10.78 9.05 7.12
C ALA A 51 -12.18 9.44 7.60
N ASP A 52 -12.51 10.73 7.55
CA ASP A 52 -13.86 11.25 7.78
C ASP A 52 -14.75 10.99 6.56
N ALA A 53 -14.98 9.70 6.32
CA ALA A 53 -15.67 9.15 5.17
C ALA A 53 -16.34 7.82 5.56
N GLN A 54 -17.27 7.37 4.72
CA GLN A 54 -18.04 6.14 4.92
C GLN A 54 -17.92 5.21 3.72
N ASP A 55 -18.05 3.91 3.97
CA ASP A 55 -18.01 2.86 2.95
C ASP A 55 -16.79 3.02 2.02
N GLN A 56 -17.00 2.86 0.71
CA GLN A 56 -15.96 2.93 -0.30
C GLN A 56 -15.28 4.30 -0.42
N GLU A 57 -15.89 5.37 0.09
CA GLU A 57 -15.26 6.70 0.09
C GLU A 57 -14.02 6.75 1.00
N ILE A 58 -13.92 5.85 1.99
CA ILE A 58 -12.75 5.72 2.85
C ILE A 58 -11.49 5.40 2.03
N ALA A 59 -11.57 4.39 1.14
CA ALA A 59 -10.44 4.03 0.29
C ALA A 59 -10.12 5.12 -0.74
N LYS A 60 -11.14 5.81 -1.27
CA LYS A 60 -10.94 6.91 -2.21
C LYS A 60 -10.27 8.11 -1.56
N PHE A 61 -10.62 8.43 -0.31
CA PHE A 61 -9.98 9.48 0.47
C PHE A 61 -8.49 9.22 0.61
N HIS A 62 -8.10 8.03 1.08
CA HIS A 62 -6.69 7.67 1.26
C HIS A 62 -5.94 7.59 -0.08
N PHE A 63 -6.57 7.09 -1.14
CA PHE A 63 -5.98 7.11 -2.48
C PHE A 63 -5.73 8.53 -3.00
N GLN A 64 -6.67 9.45 -2.77
CA GLN A 64 -6.54 10.84 -3.17
C GLN A 64 -5.40 11.54 -2.42
N GLN A 65 -5.30 11.33 -1.10
CA GLN A 65 -4.17 11.84 -0.30
C GLN A 65 -2.84 11.31 -0.83
N LEU A 66 -2.74 10.01 -1.11
CA LEU A 66 -1.54 9.40 -1.70
C LEU A 66 -1.17 10.03 -3.06
N CYS A 67 -2.16 10.37 -3.89
CA CYS A 67 -1.91 11.05 -5.17
C CYS A 67 -1.42 12.49 -4.97
N GLU A 68 -1.96 13.20 -3.98
CA GLU A 68 -1.54 14.56 -3.62
C GLU A 68 -0.10 14.58 -3.08
N ASP A 69 0.22 13.66 -2.16
CA ASP A 69 1.57 13.51 -1.58
C ASP A 69 2.63 13.16 -2.64
N ASN A 70 2.23 12.42 -3.68
CA ASN A 70 3.09 12.09 -4.81
C ASN A 70 3.13 13.17 -5.90
N GLU A 71 2.42 14.29 -5.73
CA GLU A 71 2.27 15.34 -6.74
C GLU A 71 1.83 14.77 -8.11
N ALA A 72 0.88 13.82 -8.10
CA ALA A 72 0.41 13.16 -9.31
C ALA A 72 -0.20 14.18 -10.29
N ALA A 73 0.27 14.15 -11.54
CA ALA A 73 -0.24 15.00 -12.61
C ALA A 73 -1.66 14.59 -13.04
N ASP A 74 -1.97 13.31 -12.95
CA ASP A 74 -3.29 12.74 -13.17
C ASP A 74 -3.47 11.46 -12.35
N SER A 75 -4.71 11.11 -12.03
CA SER A 75 -5.04 9.86 -11.36
C SER A 75 -6.40 9.32 -11.79
N VAL A 76 -6.53 8.00 -11.79
CA VAL A 76 -7.80 7.33 -12.10
C VAL A 76 -8.01 6.13 -11.21
N ILE A 77 -9.22 6.00 -10.68
CA ILE A 77 -9.64 4.82 -9.92
C ILE A 77 -10.17 3.78 -10.91
N VAL A 78 -9.59 2.58 -10.87
CA VAL A 78 -9.98 1.44 -11.73
C VAL A 78 -11.09 0.63 -11.06
N SER A 79 -10.95 0.33 -9.76
CA SER A 79 -11.97 -0.37 -8.98
C SER A 79 -11.90 -0.02 -7.50
N VAL A 80 -13.03 -0.14 -6.81
CA VAL A 80 -13.13 -0.07 -5.35
C VAL A 80 -14.10 -1.16 -4.88
N GLU A 81 -13.73 -1.86 -3.82
CA GLU A 81 -14.49 -2.98 -3.27
C GLU A 81 -14.52 -2.88 -1.75
N HIS A 82 -15.71 -3.01 -1.16
CA HIS A 82 -15.87 -3.24 0.27
C HIS A 82 -15.95 -4.75 0.48
N CYS A 83 -14.98 -5.30 1.20
CA CYS A 83 -14.83 -6.73 1.37
C CYS A 83 -15.22 -7.17 2.78
N LYS A 84 -15.65 -8.43 2.90
CA LYS A 84 -15.90 -9.05 4.19
C LYS A 84 -14.58 -9.39 4.88
N PRO A 85 -14.35 -8.94 6.12
CA PRO A 85 -13.10 -9.21 6.83
C PRO A 85 -12.79 -10.71 6.96
N GLU A 86 -13.80 -11.56 7.12
CA GLU A 86 -13.61 -13.02 7.21
C GLU A 86 -13.01 -13.66 5.95
N ASP A 87 -13.21 -13.05 4.78
CA ASP A 87 -12.72 -13.57 3.50
C ASP A 87 -11.31 -13.04 3.17
N ILE A 88 -10.97 -11.84 3.64
CA ILE A 88 -9.75 -11.11 3.23
C ILE A 88 -8.70 -11.06 4.34
N THR A 89 -9.11 -10.81 5.58
CA THR A 89 -8.23 -10.67 6.76
C THR A 89 -8.70 -11.60 7.89
N PRO A 90 -8.68 -12.92 7.70
CA PRO A 90 -9.31 -13.88 8.61
C PRO A 90 -8.63 -13.95 10.00
N LEU A 91 -7.45 -13.36 10.17
CA LEU A 91 -6.71 -13.32 11.43
C LEU A 91 -6.95 -12.04 12.25
N LEU A 92 -7.82 -11.14 11.75
CA LEU A 92 -8.20 -9.90 12.44
C LEU A 92 -9.61 -10.03 13.06
N PRO A 93 -9.95 -9.19 14.07
CA PRO A 93 -11.27 -9.24 14.71
C PRO A 93 -12.37 -8.75 13.74
N LYS A 94 -13.15 -9.68 13.19
CA LYS A 94 -14.17 -9.41 12.17
C LYS A 94 -15.23 -8.37 12.56
N ASP A 95 -15.60 -8.29 13.85
CA ASP A 95 -16.70 -7.43 14.31
C ASP A 95 -16.26 -5.96 14.50
N THR A 96 -14.95 -5.71 14.47
CA THR A 96 -14.36 -4.37 14.66
C THR A 96 -13.39 -3.98 13.54
N THR A 97 -13.43 -4.73 12.43
CA THR A 97 -12.58 -4.51 11.25
C THR A 97 -13.45 -4.26 10.02
N GLU A 98 -13.12 -3.25 9.22
CA GLU A 98 -13.66 -3.07 7.86
C GLU A 98 -12.50 -3.11 6.87
N VAL A 99 -12.72 -3.66 5.68
CA VAL A 99 -11.67 -3.82 4.67
C VAL A 99 -12.14 -3.29 3.33
N TYR A 100 -11.38 -2.35 2.79
CA TYR A 100 -11.63 -1.75 1.48
C TYR A 100 -10.43 -1.98 0.57
N LEU A 101 -10.66 -2.52 -0.62
CA LEU A 101 -9.64 -2.68 -1.64
C LEU A 101 -9.88 -1.66 -2.75
N LEU A 102 -8.83 -1.00 -3.19
CA LEU A 102 -8.85 -0.06 -4.30
C LEU A 102 -7.70 -0.36 -5.26
N HIS A 103 -8.02 -0.36 -6.55
CA HIS A 103 -7.02 -0.36 -7.61
C HIS A 103 -7.11 1.00 -8.32
N GLY A 104 -6.03 1.78 -8.27
CA GLY A 104 -5.93 3.07 -8.94
C GLY A 104 -4.66 3.17 -9.77
N LYS A 105 -4.58 4.23 -10.57
CA LYS A 105 -3.40 4.61 -11.34
C LYS A 105 -3.06 6.06 -11.04
N GLN A 106 -1.77 6.35 -10.98
CA GLN A 106 -1.26 7.71 -10.95
C GLN A 106 -0.26 7.91 -12.08
N MET A 107 -0.23 9.14 -12.60
CA MET A 107 0.80 9.61 -13.54
C MET A 107 1.69 10.60 -12.79
N VAL A 108 2.95 10.23 -12.58
CA VAL A 108 3.92 11.03 -11.82
C VAL A 108 5.13 11.34 -12.69
N ALA A 109 5.63 12.57 -12.60
CA ALA A 109 6.93 12.94 -13.14
C ALA A 109 7.93 13.00 -11.99
N LYS A 110 9.18 12.57 -12.21
CA LYS A 110 10.23 12.88 -11.23
C LYS A 110 10.46 14.39 -11.17
N PHE A 111 10.81 14.88 -9.98
CA PHE A 111 11.03 16.31 -9.70
C PHE A 111 11.90 17.05 -10.74
N ASN A 112 12.87 16.33 -11.35
CA ASN A 112 13.80 16.87 -12.35
C ASN A 112 13.46 16.51 -13.81
N GLU A 113 12.39 15.74 -14.08
CA GLU A 113 12.05 15.17 -15.38
C GLU A 113 10.57 15.42 -15.72
N LYS A 114 10.15 16.70 -15.74
CA LYS A 114 8.73 17.09 -15.87
C LYS A 114 8.03 16.54 -17.12
N ASP A 115 8.77 16.20 -18.17
CA ASP A 115 8.25 15.65 -19.42
C ASP A 115 8.28 14.10 -19.45
N ALA A 116 8.74 13.44 -18.37
CA ALA A 116 8.85 11.99 -18.24
C ALA A 116 7.78 11.45 -17.29
N LEU A 117 6.54 11.38 -17.77
CA LEU A 117 5.41 10.85 -16.98
C LEU A 117 5.50 9.32 -16.92
N ASN A 118 5.70 8.81 -15.70
CA ASN A 118 5.63 7.40 -15.38
C ASN A 118 4.23 7.07 -14.89
N THR A 119 3.67 5.97 -15.38
CA THR A 119 2.37 5.46 -14.93
C THR A 119 2.61 4.36 -13.91
N ILE A 120 2.03 4.53 -12.73
CA ILE A 120 2.13 3.59 -11.62
C ILE A 120 0.72 3.08 -11.29
N ASP A 121 0.54 1.77 -11.31
CA ASP A 121 -0.63 1.12 -10.71
C ASP A 121 -0.43 1.06 -9.20
N ILE A 122 -1.45 1.46 -8.44
CA ILE A 122 -1.48 1.39 -6.98
C ILE A 122 -2.57 0.40 -6.59
N LEU A 123 -2.17 -0.65 -5.88
CA LEU A 123 -3.09 -1.50 -5.15
C LEU A 123 -3.12 -1.04 -3.70
N LEU A 124 -4.26 -0.57 -3.25
CA LEU A 124 -4.49 -0.03 -1.93
C LEU A 124 -5.44 -0.96 -1.16
N ALA A 125 -5.09 -1.28 0.07
CA ALA A 125 -5.99 -1.89 1.03
C ALA A 125 -6.09 -0.98 2.26
N VAL A 126 -7.31 -0.59 2.63
CA VAL A 126 -7.57 0.13 3.88
C VAL A 126 -8.23 -0.85 4.83
N VAL A 127 -7.53 -1.17 5.91
CA VAL A 127 -8.01 -2.01 7.00
C VAL A 127 -8.32 -1.09 8.17
N ARG A 128 -9.60 -0.78 8.36
CA ARG A 128 -10.07 0.11 9.42
C ARG A 128 -10.30 -0.66 10.71
N PHE A 129 -9.62 -0.27 11.79
CA PHE A 129 -9.77 -0.81 13.12
C PHE A 129 -10.68 0.08 13.97
N ASN A 130 -11.98 -0.20 13.96
CA ASN A 130 -12.99 0.61 14.66
C ASN A 130 -12.78 0.66 16.19
N GLN A 131 -12.20 -0.38 16.78
CA GLN A 131 -11.95 -0.48 18.22
C GLN A 131 -10.84 0.44 18.76
N VAL A 132 -9.95 0.91 17.88
CA VAL A 132 -8.83 1.80 18.23
C VAL A 132 -8.78 3.06 17.37
N SER A 133 -9.81 3.30 16.54
CA SER A 133 -9.91 4.46 15.65
C SER A 133 -8.63 4.65 14.83
N THR A 134 -8.27 3.66 14.01
CA THR A 134 -7.10 3.74 13.12
C THR A 134 -7.41 3.12 11.76
N ASP A 135 -6.95 3.76 10.69
CA ASP A 135 -6.90 3.17 9.36
C ASP A 135 -5.49 2.65 9.10
N CYS A 136 -5.34 1.32 8.97
CA CYS A 136 -4.12 0.70 8.50
C CYS A 136 -4.16 0.66 6.97
N VAL A 137 -3.42 1.57 6.34
CA VAL A 137 -3.37 1.76 4.90
C VAL A 137 -2.17 1.03 4.33
N ILE A 138 -2.43 0.05 3.47
CA ILE A 138 -1.44 -0.79 2.84
C ILE A 138 -1.43 -0.48 1.34
N SER A 139 -0.28 -0.08 0.80
CA SER A 139 -0.14 0.21 -0.64
C SER A 139 0.95 -0.64 -1.29
N MET A 140 0.67 -1.13 -2.48
CA MET A 140 1.66 -1.70 -3.40
C MET A 140 1.73 -0.86 -4.67
N ASN A 141 2.88 -0.22 -4.86
CA ASN A 141 3.15 0.58 -6.06
C ASN A 141 3.79 -0.31 -7.12
N VAL A 142 3.21 -0.29 -8.31
CA VAL A 142 3.57 -1.14 -9.44
C VAL A 142 3.88 -0.24 -10.63
N PRO A 143 5.16 0.02 -10.93
CA PRO A 143 5.53 0.73 -12.16
C PRO A 143 5.03 -0.05 -13.38
N VAL A 144 4.24 0.59 -14.26
CA VAL A 144 3.61 -0.08 -15.42
C VAL A 144 4.02 0.54 -16.74
N GLN A 145 4.33 1.83 -16.73
CA GLN A 145 4.95 2.49 -17.87
C GLN A 145 5.98 3.49 -17.35
N VAL A 146 7.19 3.39 -17.88
CA VAL A 146 8.25 4.34 -17.61
C VAL A 146 8.55 5.08 -18.90
N ALA A 147 8.56 6.40 -18.86
CA ALA A 147 8.84 7.22 -20.03
C ALA A 147 10.27 6.93 -20.55
N ALA A 148 10.48 6.97 -21.87
CA ALA A 148 11.77 6.59 -22.47
C ALA A 148 12.95 7.49 -22.04
N ASN A 149 12.65 8.72 -21.61
CA ASN A 149 13.60 9.69 -21.07
C ASN A 149 13.68 9.67 -19.53
N SER A 150 12.98 8.75 -18.87
CA SER A 150 13.06 8.56 -17.42
C SER A 150 14.35 7.83 -17.05
N SER A 151 14.96 8.25 -15.94
CA SER A 151 16.10 7.56 -15.32
C SER A 151 15.81 6.10 -14.93
N GLU A 152 14.55 5.67 -14.89
CA GLU A 152 14.12 4.30 -14.56
C GLU A 152 13.98 3.38 -15.78
N ALA A 153 14.12 3.92 -16.99
CA ALA A 153 13.82 3.20 -18.22
C ALA A 153 14.73 1.98 -18.46
N GLU A 154 16.00 2.06 -18.06
CA GLU A 154 16.99 0.98 -18.29
C GLU A 154 16.77 -0.25 -17.38
N SER A 155 16.21 -0.05 -16.19
CA SER A 155 15.94 -1.12 -15.21
C SER A 155 14.47 -1.52 -15.15
N PHE A 156 13.61 -0.95 -16.00
CA PHE A 156 12.17 -1.20 -15.99
C PHE A 156 11.85 -2.61 -16.49
N THR A 157 11.11 -3.36 -15.68
CA THR A 157 10.46 -4.60 -16.10
C THR A 157 8.97 -4.45 -15.85
N GLN A 158 8.15 -4.63 -16.90
CA GLN A 158 6.71 -4.51 -16.76
C GLN A 158 6.20 -5.59 -15.80
N ALA A 159 5.67 -5.16 -14.67
CA ALA A 159 5.09 -6.05 -13.68
C ALA A 159 3.71 -6.53 -14.12
N ASN A 160 3.39 -7.78 -13.78
CA ASN A 160 2.04 -8.32 -13.94
C ASN A 160 1.19 -7.93 -12.73
N VAL A 161 0.31 -6.95 -12.90
CA VAL A 161 -0.57 -6.43 -11.85
C VAL A 161 -1.41 -7.53 -11.19
N ASP A 162 -1.81 -8.57 -11.92
CA ASP A 162 -2.59 -9.67 -11.34
C ASP A 162 -1.77 -10.50 -10.34
N LEU A 163 -0.46 -10.66 -10.56
CA LEU A 163 0.42 -11.29 -9.58
C LEU A 163 0.57 -10.42 -8.33
N VAL A 164 0.65 -9.09 -8.49
CA VAL A 164 0.72 -8.18 -7.35
C VAL A 164 -0.60 -8.17 -6.56
N LYS A 165 -1.75 -8.30 -7.24
CA LYS A 165 -3.05 -8.50 -6.58
C LYS A 165 -3.05 -9.78 -5.74
N GLN A 166 -2.49 -10.88 -6.25
CA GLN A 166 -2.36 -12.13 -5.49
C GLN A 166 -1.41 -11.99 -4.29
N ASP A 167 -0.32 -11.22 -4.44
CA ASP A 167 0.58 -10.90 -3.34
C ASP A 167 -0.13 -10.09 -2.25
N MET A 168 -0.86 -9.03 -2.62
CA MET A 168 -1.68 -8.24 -1.69
C MET A 168 -2.67 -9.12 -0.93
N MET A 169 -3.35 -10.03 -1.63
CA MET A 169 -4.27 -10.99 -1.00
C MET A 169 -3.54 -11.91 -0.01
N THR A 170 -2.34 -12.37 -0.34
CA THR A 170 -1.53 -13.20 0.57
C THR A 170 -1.11 -12.42 1.82
N ILE A 171 -0.72 -11.15 1.66
CA ILE A 171 -0.39 -10.22 2.75
C ILE A 171 -1.59 -10.07 3.69
N LEU A 172 -2.76 -9.74 3.15
CA LEU A 172 -3.99 -9.51 3.93
C LEU A 172 -4.46 -10.79 4.65
N GLN A 173 -4.39 -11.95 3.97
CA GLN A 173 -4.77 -13.23 4.57
C GLN A 173 -3.90 -13.60 5.78
N GLY A 174 -2.64 -13.16 5.80
CA GLY A 174 -1.70 -13.39 6.88
C GLY A 174 -1.48 -12.20 7.81
N LEU A 175 -2.23 -11.10 7.64
CA LEU A 175 -2.10 -9.88 8.45
C LEU A 175 -2.66 -10.13 9.84
N GLN A 176 -1.86 -9.89 10.87
CA GLN A 176 -2.21 -10.10 12.26
C GLN A 176 -1.70 -8.94 13.11
N VAL A 177 -2.56 -8.42 13.98
CA VAL A 177 -2.16 -7.55 15.10
C VAL A 177 -1.92 -8.45 16.33
N ARG A 178 -0.66 -8.52 16.77
CA ARG A 178 -0.22 -9.29 17.94
C ARG A 178 -0.27 -8.48 19.23
N ASP A 179 -0.08 -7.18 19.13
CA ASP A 179 -0.09 -6.27 20.28
C ASP A 179 -0.92 -5.02 19.95
N TRP A 180 -2.10 -4.92 20.57
CA TRP A 180 -3.01 -3.79 20.39
C TRP A 180 -2.62 -2.57 21.23
N SER A 181 -1.63 -2.67 22.14
CA SER A 181 -1.09 -1.50 22.85
C SER A 181 -0.31 -0.56 21.91
N LEU A 182 -0.03 -0.98 20.68
CA LEU A 182 0.51 -0.13 19.63
C LEU A 182 -0.30 1.17 19.42
N PHE A 183 -1.61 1.12 19.63
CA PHE A 183 -2.52 2.21 19.31
C PHE A 183 -2.85 3.14 20.51
N GLY A 184 -2.19 2.99 21.67
CA GLY A 184 -2.46 3.82 22.86
C GLY A 184 -1.57 3.59 24.07
#